data_AF-A0A847PR63-F1
#
_entry.id   AF-A0A847PR63-F1
#
_cell.length_a   1.000
_cell.length_b   1.000
_cell.length_c   1.000
_cell.angle_alpha   90.00
_cell.angle_beta   90.00
_cell.angle_gamma   90.00
#
_symmetry.space_group_name_H-M   'P 1'
#
loop_
_entity.id
_entity.type
_entity.pdbx_description
1 polymer ?
#
loop_
_entity_poly.entity_id
_entity_poly.type
_entity_poly.pdbx_seq_one_letter_code
_entity_poly.pdbx_strand_id
1 'polypeptide(L)'
;TIRNAMDNLDKETIGCLKPGVEELHAGLSMGFTSKHCWEKFIGETGSELINRCSRIFTDAIELGGDPAEIGNIVSASSLITVLLRMKRKLVSSSFRGLAITLHAVMVGLLILIIEMISKFSELVSKMSESYTSIQDGIPEMGMSMFNVADSIPQLYKFTLSIVLVLTISNTLVIKIVEGGENWKLFFYGGLTSGISGLCMILIPPVISRVFTFQV
;
A
#
# COMPACT_ATOMS: atom_id res chain seq x y z
N THR A 1 -14.35 43.96 -11.87
CA THR A 1 -15.46 43.37 -11.08
C THR A 1 -15.47 41.86 -11.31
N ILE A 2 -15.95 41.06 -10.36
CA ILE A 2 -15.98 39.58 -10.47
C ILE A 2 -16.69 39.12 -11.75
N ARG A 3 -17.80 39.79 -12.10
CA ARG A 3 -18.55 39.54 -13.35
C ARG A 3 -17.67 39.63 -14.60
N ASN A 4 -16.89 40.70 -14.74
CA ASN A 4 -16.00 40.87 -15.90
C ASN A 4 -14.88 39.82 -15.94
N ALA A 5 -14.41 39.35 -14.77
CA ALA A 5 -13.44 38.26 -14.72
C ALA A 5 -14.03 36.92 -15.18
N MET A 6 -15.31 36.67 -14.88
CA MET A 6 -16.01 35.47 -15.32
C MET A 6 -16.36 35.47 -16.81
N ASP A 7 -16.59 36.64 -17.41
CA ASP A 7 -16.76 36.77 -18.88
C ASP A 7 -15.47 36.40 -19.63
N ASN A 8 -14.30 36.68 -19.05
CA ASN A 8 -12.99 36.37 -19.63
C ASN A 8 -12.48 34.96 -19.27
N LEU A 9 -13.26 34.16 -18.54
CA LEU A 9 -12.88 32.82 -18.14
C LEU A 9 -13.07 31.84 -19.30
N ASP A 10 -12.01 31.13 -19.67
CA ASP A 10 -12.09 30.09 -20.70
C ASP A 10 -12.85 28.86 -20.18
N LYS A 11 -14.12 28.77 -20.58
CA LYS A 11 -15.07 27.74 -20.14
C LYS A 11 -14.74 26.34 -20.63
N GLU A 12 -13.88 26.18 -21.63
CA GLU A 12 -13.48 24.85 -22.12
C GLU A 12 -12.46 24.19 -21.18
N THR A 13 -11.67 24.97 -20.46
CA THR A 13 -10.64 24.46 -19.53
C THR A 13 -11.18 23.97 -18.19
N ILE A 14 -12.42 24.33 -17.86
CA ILE A 14 -13.06 24.09 -16.55
C ILE A 14 -13.55 22.63 -16.40
N GLY A 15 -13.72 21.92 -17.51
CA GLY A 15 -14.12 20.51 -17.52
C GLY A 15 -15.47 20.28 -16.82
N CYS A 16 -15.50 19.40 -15.82
CA CYS A 16 -16.73 19.01 -15.12
C CYS A 16 -17.39 20.14 -14.30
N LEU A 17 -16.67 21.22 -14.00
CA LEU A 17 -17.23 22.37 -13.27
C LEU A 17 -17.97 23.36 -14.19
N LYS A 18 -17.87 23.19 -15.51
CA LYS A 18 -18.47 24.09 -16.51
C LYS A 18 -19.94 24.46 -16.21
N PRO A 19 -20.88 23.50 -16.00
CA PRO A 19 -22.27 23.86 -15.77
C PRO A 19 -22.47 24.71 -14.50
N GLY A 20 -21.79 24.38 -13.40
CA GLY A 20 -21.88 25.16 -12.16
C GLY A 20 -21.29 26.56 -12.29
N VAL A 21 -20.19 26.71 -13.03
CA VAL A 21 -19.58 28.03 -13.28
C VAL A 21 -20.45 28.88 -14.22
N GLU A 22 -21.08 28.27 -15.23
CA GLU A 22 -22.03 28.97 -16.11
C GLU A 22 -23.27 29.46 -15.36
N GLU A 23 -23.80 28.66 -14.44
CA GLU A 23 -24.92 29.04 -13.60
C GLU A 23 -24.57 30.13 -12.57
N LEU A 24 -23.38 30.03 -11.97
CA LEU A 24 -22.81 31.09 -11.13
C LEU A 24 -22.67 32.40 -11.92
N HIS A 25 -22.16 32.32 -13.16
CA HIS A 25 -22.00 33.49 -14.03
C HIS A 25 -23.35 34.10 -14.39
N ALA A 26 -24.31 33.27 -14.81
CA ALA A 26 -25.66 33.70 -15.13
C ALA A 26 -26.31 34.41 -13.94
N GLY A 27 -26.21 33.83 -12.74
CA GLY A 27 -26.71 34.43 -11.50
C GLY A 27 -26.13 35.82 -11.22
N LEU A 28 -24.80 35.94 -11.26
CA LEU A 28 -24.11 37.21 -11.06
C LEU A 28 -24.42 38.24 -12.16
N SER A 29 -24.65 37.78 -13.39
CA SER A 29 -24.98 38.63 -14.53
C SER A 29 -26.41 39.20 -14.48
N MET A 30 -27.33 38.44 -13.90
CA MET A 30 -28.73 38.84 -13.69
C MET A 30 -28.91 39.79 -12.49
N GLY A 31 -27.83 40.08 -11.74
CA GLY A 31 -27.88 41.00 -10.60
C GLY A 31 -28.37 40.37 -9.29
N PHE A 32 -28.41 39.03 -9.21
CA PHE A 32 -28.66 38.35 -7.95
C PHE A 32 -27.53 38.64 -6.94
N THR A 33 -27.87 38.58 -5.65
CA THR A 33 -26.89 38.79 -4.57
C THR A 33 -25.75 37.78 -4.67
N SER A 34 -24.51 38.26 -4.70
CA SER A 34 -23.29 37.44 -4.86
C SER A 34 -23.27 36.24 -3.92
N LYS A 35 -23.59 36.46 -2.64
CA LYS A 35 -23.62 35.43 -1.60
C LYS A 35 -24.48 34.21 -1.96
N HIS A 36 -25.72 34.43 -2.43
CA HIS A 36 -26.63 33.33 -2.79
C HIS A 36 -26.15 32.56 -4.03
N CYS A 37 -25.55 33.25 -5.01
CA CYS A 37 -24.98 32.58 -6.18
C CYS A 37 -23.80 31.68 -5.81
N TRP A 38 -22.92 32.15 -4.92
CA TRP A 38 -21.80 31.36 -4.40
C TRP A 38 -22.26 30.18 -3.53
N GLU A 39 -23.25 30.38 -2.66
CA GLU A 39 -23.83 29.29 -1.85
C GLU A 39 -24.45 28.19 -2.73
N LYS A 40 -25.17 28.57 -3.78
CA LYS A 40 -25.71 27.63 -4.76
C LYS A 40 -24.59 26.85 -5.47
N PHE A 41 -23.58 27.54 -5.99
CA PHE A 41 -22.42 26.91 -6.64
C PHE A 41 -21.69 25.91 -5.74
N ILE A 42 -21.50 26.27 -4.46
CA ILE A 42 -20.91 25.40 -3.45
C ILE A 42 -21.78 24.16 -3.19
N GLY A 43 -23.10 24.36 -3.07
CA GLY A 43 -24.05 23.27 -2.85
C GLY A 43 -24.10 22.27 -4.00
N GLU A 44 -24.04 22.76 -5.24
CA GLU A 44 -24.09 21.93 -6.45
C GLU A 44 -22.78 21.19 -6.74
N THR A 45 -21.63 21.78 -6.39
CA THR A 45 -20.33 21.11 -6.59
C THR A 45 -20.06 20.01 -5.57
N GLY A 46 -20.62 20.08 -4.36
CA GLY A 46 -20.48 19.06 -3.31
C GLY A 46 -19.04 18.82 -2.83
N SER A 47 -18.09 19.63 -3.27
CA SER A 47 -16.67 19.48 -2.97
C SER A 47 -16.28 20.37 -1.79
N GLU A 48 -15.78 19.76 -0.73
CA GLU A 48 -15.33 20.51 0.45
C GLU A 48 -14.14 21.42 0.13
N LEU A 49 -13.30 21.07 -0.85
CA LEU A 49 -12.22 21.95 -1.29
C LEU A 49 -12.77 23.21 -1.97
N ILE A 50 -13.77 23.06 -2.84
CA ILE A 50 -14.43 24.19 -3.51
C ILE A 50 -15.18 25.03 -2.47
N ASN A 51 -15.93 24.41 -1.56
CA ASN A 51 -16.59 25.09 -0.45
C ASN A 51 -15.63 26.00 0.32
N ARG A 52 -14.50 25.44 0.78
CA ARG A 52 -13.53 26.19 1.60
C ARG A 52 -12.82 27.28 0.80
N CYS A 53 -12.39 27.00 -0.43
CA CYS A 53 -11.73 27.98 -1.29
C CYS A 53 -12.67 29.12 -1.69
N SER A 54 -13.90 28.80 -2.10
CA SER A 54 -14.90 29.79 -2.50
C SER A 54 -15.31 30.70 -1.33
N ARG A 55 -15.48 30.16 -0.12
CA ARG A 55 -15.77 30.97 1.08
C ARG A 55 -14.62 31.91 1.44
N ILE A 56 -13.39 31.40 1.47
CA ILE A 56 -12.21 32.25 1.73
C ILE A 56 -12.11 33.38 0.71
N PHE A 57 -12.38 33.09 -0.57
CA PHE A 57 -12.38 34.08 -1.64
C PHE A 57 -13.47 35.13 -1.46
N THR A 58 -14.72 34.73 -1.20
CA THR A 58 -15.84 35.67 -1.02
C THR A 58 -15.67 36.53 0.22
N ASP A 59 -15.28 35.93 1.35
CA ASP A 59 -15.12 36.63 2.62
C ASP A 59 -13.99 37.66 2.54
N ALA A 60 -12.87 37.31 1.90
CA ALA A 60 -11.75 38.23 1.71
C ALA A 60 -12.09 39.41 0.79
N ILE A 61 -12.92 39.19 -0.24
CA ILE A 61 -13.40 40.28 -1.11
C ILE A 61 -14.41 41.17 -0.38
N GLU A 62 -15.31 40.59 0.44
CA GLU A 62 -16.26 41.36 1.26
C GLU A 62 -15.55 42.26 2.28
N LEU A 63 -14.38 41.84 2.78
CA LEU A 63 -13.52 42.64 3.66
C LEU A 63 -12.70 43.71 2.91
N GLY A 64 -12.82 43.82 1.59
CA GLY A 64 -12.15 44.82 0.77
C GLY A 64 -10.81 44.38 0.17
N GLY A 65 -10.49 43.08 0.19
CA GLY A 65 -9.31 42.55 -0.49
C GLY A 65 -9.41 42.61 -2.01
N ASP A 66 -8.26 42.75 -2.70
CA ASP A 66 -8.23 42.75 -4.16
C ASP A 66 -8.59 41.37 -4.73
N PRO A 67 -9.65 41.22 -5.54
CA PRO A 67 -10.06 39.94 -6.10
C PRO A 67 -8.98 39.23 -6.92
N ALA A 68 -8.08 39.97 -7.59
CA ALA A 68 -7.02 39.37 -8.39
C ALA A 68 -5.94 38.73 -7.51
N GLU A 69 -5.45 39.46 -6.50
CA GLU A 69 -4.49 38.93 -5.53
C GLU A 69 -5.07 37.77 -4.72
N ILE A 70 -6.27 37.92 -4.16
CA ILE A 70 -6.93 36.87 -3.38
C ILE A 70 -7.22 35.63 -4.24
N GLY A 71 -7.66 35.81 -5.49
CA GLY A 71 -7.88 34.71 -6.42
C GLY A 71 -6.61 33.91 -6.70
N ASN A 72 -5.47 34.59 -6.86
CA ASN A 72 -4.18 33.93 -7.06
C ASN A 72 -3.74 33.13 -5.82
N ILE A 73 -3.89 33.70 -4.61
CA ILE A 73 -3.55 33.01 -3.36
C ILE A 73 -4.45 31.78 -3.14
N VAL A 74 -5.76 31.92 -3.31
CA VAL A 74 -6.73 30.82 -3.12
C VAL A 74 -6.52 29.71 -4.14
N SER A 75 -6.29 30.06 -5.41
CA SER A 75 -6.03 29.08 -6.47
C SER A 75 -4.71 28.34 -6.23
N ALA A 76 -3.63 29.04 -5.87
CA ALA A 76 -2.35 28.41 -5.51
C ALA A 76 -2.48 27.46 -4.32
N SER A 77 -3.20 27.87 -3.27
CA SER A 77 -3.47 27.03 -2.10
C SER A 77 -4.31 25.79 -2.44
N SER A 78 -5.31 25.93 -3.30
CA SER A 78 -6.14 24.82 -3.77
C SER A 78 -5.30 23.81 -4.57
N LEU A 79 -4.41 24.29 -5.44
CA LEU A 79 -3.50 23.48 -6.24
C LEU A 79 -2.52 22.73 -5.35
N ILE A 80 -1.87 23.40 -4.39
CA ILE A 80 -0.97 22.75 -3.42
C ILE A 80 -1.70 21.62 -2.68
N THR A 81 -2.94 21.85 -2.24
CA THR A 81 -3.75 20.84 -1.54
C THR A 81 -3.99 19.62 -2.44
N VAL A 82 -4.35 19.83 -3.70
CA VAL A 82 -4.55 18.75 -4.68
C VAL A 82 -3.24 18.01 -4.94
N LEU A 83 -2.13 18.72 -5.15
CA LEU A 83 -0.80 18.13 -5.37
C LEU A 83 -0.36 17.28 -4.17
N LEU A 84 -0.58 17.74 -2.95
CA LEU A 84 -0.27 16.97 -1.74
C LEU A 84 -1.13 15.71 -1.62
N ARG A 85 -2.43 15.78 -1.96
CA ARG A 85 -3.32 14.61 -1.99
C ARG A 85 -2.87 13.60 -3.05
N MET A 86 -2.47 14.08 -4.23
CA MET A 86 -1.93 13.24 -5.30
C MET A 86 -0.60 12.59 -4.90
N LYS A 87 0.34 13.37 -4.34
CA LYS A 87 1.61 12.86 -3.83
C LYS A 87 1.41 11.79 -2.77
N ARG A 88 0.51 12.02 -1.80
CA ARG A 88 0.18 11.03 -0.77
C ARG A 88 -0.37 9.74 -1.36
N LYS A 89 -1.30 9.84 -2.32
CA LYS A 89 -1.89 8.67 -3.02
C LYS A 89 -0.85 7.89 -3.82
N LEU A 90 0.06 8.60 -4.49
CA LEU A 90 1.14 7.99 -5.25
C LEU A 90 2.09 7.21 -4.33
N VAL A 91 2.58 7.85 -3.27
CA VAL A 91 3.51 7.24 -2.31
C VAL A 91 2.87 6.02 -1.63
N SER A 92 1.62 6.14 -1.17
CA SER A 92 0.95 5.02 -0.50
C SER A 92 0.70 3.85 -1.45
N SER A 93 0.30 4.12 -2.69
CA SER A 93 0.07 3.09 -3.70
C SER A 93 1.35 2.35 -4.07
N SER A 94 2.45 3.08 -4.28
CA SER A 94 3.76 2.47 -4.58
C SER A 94 4.27 1.65 -3.40
N PHE A 95 4.18 2.19 -2.17
CA PHE A 95 4.59 1.48 -0.97
C PHE A 95 3.80 0.17 -0.78
N ARG A 96 2.47 0.19 -0.99
CA ARG A 96 1.63 -1.01 -0.91
C ARG A 96 2.11 -2.10 -1.87
N GLY A 97 2.39 -1.76 -3.13
CA GLY A 97 2.89 -2.72 -4.12
C GLY A 97 4.24 -3.33 -3.71
N LEU A 98 5.16 -2.50 -3.23
CA LEU A 98 6.46 -2.94 -2.75
C LEU A 98 6.35 -3.83 -1.51
N ALA A 99 5.54 -3.45 -0.51
CA ALA A 99 5.36 -4.21 0.72
C ALA A 99 4.81 -5.63 0.46
N ILE A 100 3.83 -5.76 -0.44
CA ILE A 100 3.27 -7.07 -0.82
C ILE A 100 4.33 -7.93 -1.53
N THR A 101 5.06 -7.35 -2.47
CA THR A 101 6.11 -8.07 -3.22
C THR A 101 7.24 -8.52 -2.30
N LEU A 102 7.70 -7.65 -1.41
CA LEU A 102 8.74 -7.97 -0.43
C LEU A 102 8.28 -9.03 0.56
N HIS A 103 7.02 -8.98 1.02
CA HIS A 103 6.46 -10.03 1.88
C HIS A 103 6.51 -11.40 1.21
N ALA A 104 6.10 -11.49 -0.07
CA ALA A 104 6.16 -12.73 -0.84
C ALA A 104 7.59 -13.29 -0.94
N VAL A 105 8.57 -12.42 -1.25
CA VAL A 105 9.98 -12.81 -1.34
C VAL A 105 10.53 -13.24 0.01
N MET A 106 10.25 -12.50 1.09
CA MET A 106 10.74 -12.83 2.43
C MET A 106 10.20 -14.16 2.93
N VAL A 107 8.90 -14.40 2.80
CA VAL A 107 8.29 -15.68 3.21
C VAL A 107 8.82 -16.81 2.32
N GLY A 108 8.97 -16.56 1.01
CA GLY A 108 9.51 -17.55 0.11
C GLY A 108 10.94 -17.96 0.43
N LEU A 109 11.82 -16.99 0.71
CA LEU A 109 13.20 -17.25 1.12
C LEU A 109 13.27 -18.00 2.44
N LEU A 110 12.44 -17.64 3.41
CA LEU A 110 12.45 -18.32 4.72
C LEU A 110 12.04 -19.79 4.59
N ILE A 111 11.00 -20.08 3.80
CA ILE A 111 10.55 -21.44 3.52
C ILE A 111 11.61 -22.21 2.70
N LEU A 112 12.27 -21.54 1.77
CA LEU A 112 13.35 -22.13 0.98
C LEU A 112 14.49 -22.59 1.88
N ILE A 113 14.92 -21.75 2.82
CA ILE A 113 16.04 -22.05 3.73
C ILE A 113 15.72 -23.27 4.60
N ILE A 114 14.52 -23.36 5.20
CA ILE A 114 14.17 -24.51 6.04
C ILE A 114 14.08 -25.81 5.25
N GLU A 115 13.53 -25.76 4.03
CA GLU A 115 13.45 -26.94 3.18
C GLU A 115 14.83 -27.40 2.72
N MET A 116 15.72 -26.45 2.40
CA MET A 116 17.12 -26.75 2.08
C MET A 116 17.81 -27.48 3.24
N ILE A 117 17.67 -26.97 4.48
CA ILE A 117 18.23 -27.60 5.68
C ILE A 117 17.65 -29.01 5.87
N SER A 118 16.34 -29.18 5.69
CA SER A 118 15.65 -30.47 5.78
C SER A 118 16.23 -31.51 4.81
N LYS A 119 16.41 -31.12 3.53
CA LYS A 119 16.99 -32.01 2.51
C LYS A 119 18.44 -32.37 2.79
N PHE A 120 19.27 -31.42 3.21
CA PHE A 120 20.65 -31.73 3.59
C PHE A 120 20.72 -32.64 4.81
N SER A 121 19.87 -32.41 5.81
CA SER A 121 19.78 -33.27 6.99
C SER A 121 19.41 -34.71 6.62
N GLU A 122 18.47 -34.90 5.69
CA GLU A 122 18.08 -36.23 5.19
C GLU A 122 19.23 -36.93 4.43
N LEU A 123 20.04 -36.19 3.66
CA LEU A 123 21.18 -36.75 2.96
C LEU A 123 22.28 -37.20 3.93
N VAL A 124 22.58 -36.38 4.94
CA VAL A 124 23.59 -36.71 5.95
C VAL A 124 23.15 -37.91 6.78
N SER A 125 21.87 -38.02 7.15
CA SER A 125 21.38 -39.20 7.90
C SER A 125 21.52 -40.49 7.08
N LYS A 126 21.15 -40.48 5.80
CA LYS A 126 21.30 -41.64 4.89
C LYS A 126 22.76 -42.06 4.70
N MET A 127 23.67 -41.09 4.57
CA MET A 127 25.10 -41.37 4.51
C MET A 127 25.58 -41.99 5.83
N SER A 128 25.20 -41.42 6.98
CA SER A 128 25.58 -41.95 8.30
C SER A 128 25.18 -43.42 8.48
N GLU A 129 23.96 -43.80 8.09
CA GLU A 129 23.46 -45.18 8.15
C GLU A 129 24.25 -46.12 7.23
N SER A 130 24.69 -45.64 6.06
CA SER A 130 25.52 -46.43 5.15
C SER A 130 26.91 -46.70 5.74
N TYR A 131 27.52 -45.74 6.44
CA TYR A 131 28.86 -45.90 7.03
C TYR A 131 28.86 -46.71 8.35
N THR A 132 27.81 -46.63 9.17
CA THR A 132 27.69 -47.47 10.38
C THR A 132 27.52 -48.96 10.06
N SER A 133 27.03 -49.30 8.86
CA SER A 133 26.95 -50.70 8.40
C SER A 133 28.30 -51.30 7.95
N ILE A 134 29.34 -50.49 7.77
CA ILE A 134 30.64 -50.91 7.20
C ILE A 134 31.79 -50.83 8.20
N GLN A 135 31.75 -49.99 9.24
CA GLN A 135 32.90 -49.85 10.15
C GLN A 135 32.53 -49.46 11.59
N ASP A 136 32.72 -50.42 12.50
CA ASP A 136 32.59 -50.35 13.97
C ASP A 136 33.65 -49.43 14.62
N GLY A 137 33.65 -48.10 14.34
CA GLY A 137 34.60 -47.24 15.06
C GLY A 137 34.79 -45.77 14.68
N ILE A 138 33.91 -45.12 13.92
CA ILE A 138 34.02 -43.66 13.74
C ILE A 138 33.30 -42.95 14.91
N PRO A 139 33.91 -41.91 15.54
CA PRO A 139 33.30 -41.24 16.68
C PRO A 139 31.99 -40.55 16.28
N GLU A 140 30.89 -41.04 16.86
CA GLU A 140 29.52 -40.54 16.77
C GLU A 140 29.39 -39.02 17.02
N MET A 141 30.35 -38.44 17.76
CA MET A 141 30.40 -37.04 18.18
C MET A 141 30.50 -36.03 17.02
N GLY A 142 31.13 -36.38 15.89
CA GLY A 142 31.30 -35.48 14.74
C GLY A 142 30.07 -35.43 13.81
N MET A 143 29.38 -36.56 13.65
CA MET A 143 28.16 -36.66 12.84
C MET A 143 26.91 -36.21 13.61
N SER A 144 26.91 -36.32 14.95
CA SER A 144 25.81 -35.88 15.82
C SER A 144 25.52 -34.37 15.70
N MET A 145 26.53 -33.51 15.51
CA MET A 145 26.30 -32.07 15.32
C MET A 145 25.58 -31.73 14.01
N PHE A 146 25.66 -32.58 12.99
CA PHE A 146 24.95 -32.44 11.72
C PHE A 146 23.71 -33.34 11.62
N ASN A 147 23.46 -34.20 12.60
CA ASN A 147 22.24 -34.99 12.70
C ASN A 147 21.13 -34.13 13.31
N VAL A 148 20.74 -33.11 12.54
CA VAL A 148 19.70 -32.12 12.89
C VAL A 148 18.30 -32.73 12.76
N ALA A 149 18.19 -34.01 12.35
CA ALA A 149 16.95 -34.71 12.03
C ALA A 149 15.88 -34.59 13.13
N ASP A 150 16.27 -34.76 14.40
CA ASP A 150 15.36 -34.66 15.55
C ASP A 150 14.85 -33.23 15.80
N SER A 151 15.61 -32.22 15.36
CA SER A 151 15.28 -30.81 15.54
C SER A 151 14.57 -30.17 14.33
N ILE A 152 14.46 -30.87 13.19
CA ILE A 152 13.72 -30.40 12.00
C ILE A 152 12.27 -29.99 12.34
N PRO A 153 11.47 -30.78 13.09
CA PRO A 153 10.11 -30.38 13.44
C PRO A 153 10.04 -29.10 14.29
N GLN A 154 11.06 -28.83 15.12
CA GLN A 154 11.14 -27.61 15.92
C GLN A 154 11.46 -26.39 15.03
N LEU A 155 12.35 -26.55 14.04
CA LEU A 155 12.70 -25.49 13.10
C LEU A 155 11.52 -25.09 12.20
N TYR A 156 10.67 -26.03 11.78
CA TYR A 156 9.42 -25.70 11.06
C TYR A 156 8.44 -24.91 11.94
N LYS A 157 8.29 -25.26 13.22
CA LYS A 157 7.44 -24.50 14.17
C LYS A 157 7.96 -23.07 14.35
N PHE A 158 9.27 -22.89 14.48
CA PHE A 158 9.89 -21.58 14.60
C PHE A 158 9.70 -20.74 13.32
N THR A 159 9.92 -21.34 12.16
CA THR A 159 9.67 -20.72 10.85
C THR A 159 8.21 -20.26 10.72
N LEU A 160 7.25 -21.11 11.08
CA LEU A 160 5.82 -20.77 11.05
C LEU A 160 5.51 -19.58 11.99
N SER A 161 6.10 -19.56 13.19
CA SER A 161 5.97 -18.45 14.13
C SER A 161 6.47 -17.12 13.53
N ILE A 162 7.64 -17.13 12.88
CA ILE A 162 8.19 -15.95 12.21
C ILE A 162 7.27 -15.50 11.06
N VAL A 163 6.79 -16.43 10.22
CA VAL A 163 5.89 -16.09 9.11
C VAL A 163 4.60 -15.45 9.62
N LEU A 164 4.04 -15.93 10.74
CA LEU A 164 2.86 -15.31 11.36
C LEU A 164 3.15 -13.88 11.81
N VAL A 165 4.25 -13.65 12.52
CA VAL A 165 4.65 -12.30 12.97
C VAL A 165 4.88 -11.36 11.78
N LEU A 166 5.57 -11.84 10.74
CA LEU A 166 5.80 -11.07 9.51
C LEU A 166 4.49 -10.73 8.80
N THR A 167 3.56 -11.68 8.72
CA THR A 167 2.26 -11.49 8.08
C THR A 167 1.43 -10.43 8.82
N ILE A 168 1.40 -10.49 10.15
CA ILE A 168 0.70 -9.49 10.98
C ILE A 168 1.37 -8.12 10.83
N SER A 169 2.70 -8.05 10.97
CA SER A 169 3.45 -6.81 10.88
C SER A 169 3.27 -6.11 9.53
N ASN A 170 3.46 -6.83 8.43
CA ASN A 170 3.34 -6.27 7.07
C ASN A 170 1.91 -5.82 6.76
N THR A 171 0.90 -6.53 7.26
CA THR A 171 -0.50 -6.11 7.13
C THR A 171 -0.78 -4.80 7.86
N LEU A 172 -0.27 -4.64 9.09
CA LEU A 172 -0.42 -3.40 9.86
C LEU A 172 0.29 -2.23 9.17
N VAL A 173 1.51 -2.45 8.68
CA VAL A 173 2.29 -1.43 7.98
C VAL A 173 1.57 -0.95 6.71
N ILE A 174 1.02 -1.87 5.90
CA ILE A 174 0.23 -1.51 4.70
C ILE A 174 -0.98 -0.66 5.09
N LYS A 175 -1.71 -1.03 6.15
CA LYS A 175 -2.86 -0.24 6.64
C LYS A 175 -2.45 1.17 7.05
N ILE A 176 -1.37 1.31 7.81
CA ILE A 176 -0.92 2.61 8.33
C ILE A 176 -0.55 3.54 7.16
N VAL A 177 0.12 3.01 6.13
CA VAL A 177 0.57 3.82 4.99
C VAL A 177 -0.58 4.21 4.06
N GLU A 178 -1.52 3.31 3.80
CA GLU A 178 -2.64 3.63 2.90
C GLU A 178 -3.74 4.44 3.58
N GLY A 179 -3.95 4.20 4.87
CA GLY A 179 -5.04 4.81 5.64
C GLY A 179 -6.44 4.40 5.18
N GLY A 180 -7.44 4.91 5.90
CA GLY A 180 -8.86 4.68 5.63
C GLY A 180 -9.50 3.71 6.62
N GLU A 181 -10.60 3.09 6.20
CA GLU A 181 -11.45 2.29 7.06
C GLU A 181 -10.81 0.97 7.50
N ASN A 182 -11.21 0.50 8.68
CA ASN A 182 -10.67 -0.71 9.30
C ASN A 182 -10.88 -1.99 8.48
N TRP A 183 -11.88 -2.05 7.59
CA TRP A 183 -12.11 -3.24 6.74
C TRP A 183 -10.96 -3.57 5.81
N LYS A 184 -10.17 -2.57 5.40
CA LYS A 184 -8.97 -2.80 4.58
C LYS A 184 -7.95 -3.70 5.28
N LEU A 185 -7.91 -3.71 6.61
CA LEU A 185 -7.02 -4.57 7.38
C LEU A 185 -7.30 -6.05 7.10
N PHE A 186 -8.58 -6.44 7.07
CA PHE A 186 -8.95 -7.83 6.79
C PHE A 186 -8.61 -8.23 5.36
N PHE A 187 -8.83 -7.33 4.41
CA PHE A 187 -8.46 -7.57 3.01
C PHE A 187 -6.95 -7.78 2.84
N TYR A 188 -6.13 -6.88 3.37
CA TYR A 188 -4.66 -7.01 3.26
C TYR A 188 -4.11 -8.16 4.09
N GLY A 189 -4.72 -8.45 5.25
CA GLY A 189 -4.35 -9.60 6.07
C GLY A 189 -4.65 -10.92 5.36
N GLY A 190 -5.82 -11.03 4.72
CA GLY A 190 -6.16 -12.18 3.89
C GLY A 190 -5.22 -12.33 2.69
N LEU A 191 -4.87 -11.23 2.04
CA LEU A 191 -3.95 -11.24 0.90
C LEU A 191 -2.52 -11.66 1.29
N THR A 192 -1.94 -11.08 2.33
CA THR A 192 -0.58 -11.43 2.79
C THR A 192 -0.53 -12.85 3.38
N SER A 193 -1.58 -13.27 4.10
CA SER A 193 -1.71 -14.63 4.60
C SER A 193 -1.89 -15.65 3.46
N GLY A 194 -2.68 -15.32 2.45
CA GLY A 194 -2.85 -16.14 1.25
C GLY A 194 -1.54 -16.33 0.49
N ILE A 195 -0.74 -15.26 0.34
CA ILE A 195 0.61 -15.35 -0.22
C ILE A 195 1.50 -16.27 0.61
N SER A 196 1.52 -16.11 1.94
CA SER A 196 2.31 -16.97 2.82
C SER A 196 1.90 -18.44 2.70
N GLY A 197 0.60 -18.73 2.69
CA GLY A 197 0.08 -20.09 2.53
C GLY A 197 0.41 -20.68 1.15
N LEU A 198 0.31 -19.88 0.09
CA LEU A 198 0.69 -20.29 -1.26
C LEU A 198 2.18 -20.65 -1.35
N CYS A 199 3.06 -19.84 -0.75
CA CYS A 199 4.49 -20.13 -0.68
C CYS A 199 4.77 -21.45 0.06
N MET A 200 4.06 -21.74 1.16
CA MET A 200 4.20 -23.00 1.90
C MET A 200 3.80 -24.22 1.08
N ILE A 201 2.85 -24.08 0.15
CA ILE A 201 2.42 -25.18 -0.72
C ILE A 201 3.35 -25.34 -1.93
N LEU A 202 3.78 -24.24 -2.55
CA LEU A 202 4.53 -24.27 -3.80
C LEU A 202 6.02 -24.56 -3.63
N ILE A 203 6.65 -24.08 -2.56
CA ILE A 203 8.11 -24.09 -2.44
C ILE A 203 8.67 -25.50 -2.12
N PRO A 204 8.13 -26.26 -1.16
CA PRO A 204 8.62 -27.61 -0.86
C PRO A 204 8.68 -28.57 -2.06
N PRO A 205 7.65 -28.68 -2.92
CA PRO A 205 7.72 -29.55 -4.08
C PRO A 205 8.70 -29.04 -5.14
N VAL A 206 8.88 -27.73 -5.29
CA VAL A 206 9.89 -27.16 -6.20
C VAL A 206 11.29 -27.57 -5.76
N ILE A 207 11.60 -27.42 -4.48
CA ILE A 207 12.93 -27.77 -3.93
C ILE A 207 13.15 -29.28 -4.03
N SER A 208 12.15 -30.09 -3.71
CA SER A 208 12.24 -31.55 -3.85
C SER A 208 12.51 -32.01 -5.29
N ARG A 209 12.02 -31.29 -6.31
CA ARG A 209 12.30 -31.59 -7.72
C ARG A 209 13.66 -31.10 -8.19
N VAL A 210 14.11 -29.95 -7.69
CA VAL A 210 15.43 -29.39 -8.04
C VAL A 210 16.54 -30.20 -7.41
N PHE A 211 16.34 -30.67 -6.18
CA PHE A 211 17.30 -31.46 -5.41
C PHE A 211 16.96 -32.95 -5.39
N THR A 212 16.64 -33.53 -6.56
CA THR A 212 16.63 -34.98 -6.73
C THR A 212 18.08 -35.47 -6.76
N PHE A 213 18.71 -35.58 -5.60
CA PHE A 213 19.97 -36.29 -5.50
C PHE A 213 19.68 -37.77 -5.70
N GLN A 214 20.03 -38.29 -6.89
CA GLN A 214 20.20 -39.71 -7.11
C GLN A 214 21.38 -40.16 -6.24
N VAL A 215 21.07 -40.77 -5.10
CA VAL A 215 21.99 -41.63 -4.35
C VAL A 215 21.70 -43.06 -4.80
#